data_AF-A0A944ZBI6-F1
#
_entry.id   AF-A0A944ZBI6-F1
#
_cell.length_a   1.000
_cell.length_b   1.000
_cell.length_c   1.000
_cell.angle_alpha   90.00
_cell.angle_beta   90.00
_cell.angle_gamma   90.00
#
_symmetry.space_group_name_H-M   'P 1'
#
loop_
_entity.id
_entity.type
_entity.pdbx_description
1 polymer ?
#
loop_
_entity_poly.entity_id
_entity_poly.type
_entity_poly.pdbx_seq_one_letter_code
_entity_poly.pdbx_strand_id
1 'polypeptide(L)'
;MTAADRERARNPKIQRNLVAAQPTSVLLVGPIQWRIAVDELFAGFTGLTIAADVAGDPNEVDIYSIPQADVVLIAVNSHRPNYAIEFAMRLQAKDRGTGIALVIPQMSNKNLRTFHTYGGSWSLISASVCRDRDRLAAVLESSGRGITWVDPIITRLLASFDHGTADFDEDFDESAVNEYIVSNDLAIHDTPPPQQ
;
A
#
# COMPACT_ATOMS: atom_id res chain seq x y z
N MET A 1 -2.04 4.23 49.00
CA MET A 1 -2.86 4.45 47.80
C MET A 1 -2.87 5.92 47.50
N THR A 2 -2.16 6.31 46.45
CA THR A 2 -1.96 7.70 46.04
C THR A 2 -3.13 8.19 45.18
N ALA A 3 -3.26 9.52 45.00
CA ALA A 3 -4.28 10.09 44.13
C ALA A 3 -4.18 9.55 42.68
N ALA A 4 -2.97 9.25 42.22
CA ALA A 4 -2.71 8.61 40.93
C ALA A 4 -3.30 7.18 40.81
N ASP A 5 -3.35 6.44 41.92
CA ASP A 5 -3.95 5.09 41.95
C ASP A 5 -5.50 5.15 41.85
N ARG A 6 -6.12 6.24 42.35
CA ARG A 6 -7.57 6.45 42.25
C ARG A 6 -8.00 6.95 40.86
N GLU A 7 -7.12 7.64 40.16
CA GLU A 7 -7.37 8.15 38.81
C GLU A 7 -7.24 7.05 37.74
N ARG A 8 -6.32 6.10 37.94
CA ARG A 8 -6.20 4.88 37.12
C ARG A 8 -7.43 3.97 37.19
N ALA A 9 -8.18 3.98 38.28
CA ALA A 9 -9.38 3.15 38.45
C ALA A 9 -10.65 3.74 37.81
N ARG A 10 -10.64 5.00 37.37
CA ARG A 10 -11.85 5.72 36.89
C ARG A 10 -12.12 5.61 35.39
N ASN A 11 -11.23 5.05 34.59
CA ASN A 11 -11.43 4.99 33.14
C ASN A 11 -11.00 3.65 32.51
N PRO A 12 -11.83 2.59 32.62
CA PRO A 12 -11.54 1.30 32.01
C PRO A 12 -11.52 1.32 30.47
N LYS A 13 -11.81 2.45 29.82
CA LYS A 13 -11.75 2.62 28.36
C LYS A 13 -10.38 3.05 27.82
N ILE A 14 -9.43 3.43 28.67
CA ILE A 14 -8.05 3.81 28.27
C ILE A 14 -7.04 2.70 28.66
N GLN A 15 -7.50 1.45 28.65
CA GLN A 15 -6.66 0.25 28.80
C GLN A 15 -6.98 -0.78 27.72
N ARG A 16 -7.26 -0.32 26.49
CA ARG A 16 -6.94 -1.17 25.34
C ARG A 16 -5.43 -1.21 25.24
N ASN A 17 -4.88 -2.32 25.75
CA ASN A 17 -3.50 -2.77 25.61
C ASN A 17 -2.82 -2.16 24.37
N LEU A 18 -1.88 -1.24 24.62
CA LEU A 18 -0.80 -0.86 23.70
C LEU A 18 0.26 -1.99 23.63
N VAL A 19 -0.19 -3.26 23.61
CA VAL A 19 0.57 -4.32 22.97
C VAL A 19 0.13 -4.21 21.53
N ALA A 20 0.91 -3.53 20.72
CA ALA A 20 0.51 -3.21 19.37
C ALA A 20 0.32 -4.51 18.59
N ALA A 21 -0.95 -4.86 18.34
CA ALA A 21 -1.30 -6.07 17.62
C ALA A 21 -0.63 -6.01 16.25
N GLN A 22 0.16 -7.04 15.93
CA GLN A 22 0.63 -7.21 14.56
C GLN A 22 -0.61 -7.34 13.66
N PRO A 23 -0.58 -6.76 12.45
CA PRO A 23 -1.67 -6.94 11.51
C PRO A 23 -1.91 -8.44 11.29
N THR A 24 -3.17 -8.84 11.40
CA THR A 24 -3.61 -10.23 11.25
C THR A 24 -4.28 -10.47 9.90
N SER A 25 -4.68 -9.39 9.22
CA SER A 25 -5.42 -9.43 7.96
C SER A 25 -4.90 -8.38 6.98
N VAL A 26 -4.67 -8.80 5.74
CA VAL A 26 -4.27 -7.91 4.63
C VAL A 26 -5.24 -8.07 3.46
N LEU A 27 -5.64 -6.96 2.86
CA LEU A 27 -6.33 -6.96 1.57
C LEU A 27 -5.33 -6.64 0.47
N LEU A 28 -5.35 -7.42 -0.61
CA LEU A 28 -4.56 -7.13 -1.81
C LEU A 28 -5.46 -6.57 -2.91
N VAL A 29 -5.10 -5.39 -3.43
CA VAL A 29 -5.82 -4.72 -4.51
C VAL A 29 -4.87 -4.48 -5.67
N GLY A 30 -5.09 -5.16 -6.79
CA GLY A 30 -4.20 -5.02 -7.95
C GLY A 30 -4.23 -6.16 -8.95
N PRO A 31 -3.31 -6.14 -9.93
CA PRO A 31 -3.20 -7.16 -10.97
C PRO A 31 -2.98 -8.55 -10.36
N ILE A 32 -3.62 -9.56 -10.96
CA ILE A 32 -3.60 -10.94 -10.44
C ILE A 32 -2.18 -11.49 -10.27
N GLN A 33 -1.27 -11.21 -11.21
CA GLN A 33 0.11 -11.72 -11.13
C GLN A 33 0.91 -11.09 -9.99
N TRP A 34 0.70 -9.80 -9.72
CA TRP A 34 1.31 -9.15 -8.57
C TRP A 34 0.78 -9.76 -7.26
N ARG A 35 -0.54 -10.01 -7.18
CA ARG A 35 -1.15 -10.62 -5.99
C ARG A 35 -0.62 -12.02 -5.72
N ILE A 36 -0.48 -12.86 -6.75
CA ILE A 36 0.12 -14.21 -6.61
C ILE A 36 1.53 -14.13 -6.01
N ALA A 37 2.39 -13.25 -6.54
CA ALA A 37 3.76 -13.11 -6.03
C ALA A 37 3.81 -12.61 -4.57
N VAL A 38 2.91 -11.70 -4.19
CA VAL A 38 2.83 -11.20 -2.81
C VAL A 38 2.25 -12.25 -1.86
N ASP A 39 1.26 -13.04 -2.31
CA ASP A 39 0.67 -14.13 -1.55
C ASP A 39 1.71 -15.21 -1.22
N GLU A 40 2.56 -15.58 -2.17
CA GLU A 40 3.68 -16.50 -1.93
C GLU A 40 4.62 -16.01 -0.82
N LEU A 41 4.87 -14.69 -0.72
CA LEU A 41 5.64 -14.12 0.38
C LEU A 41 4.88 -14.19 1.71
N PHE A 42 3.56 -14.02 1.69
CA PHE A 42 2.69 -14.09 2.85
C PHE A 42 2.59 -15.48 3.46
N ALA A 43 2.83 -16.55 2.69
CA ALA A 43 2.97 -17.91 3.24
C ALA A 43 4.08 -18.00 4.31
N GLY A 44 5.06 -17.09 4.30
CA GLY A 44 6.08 -16.99 5.33
C GLY A 44 5.64 -16.31 6.63
N PHE A 45 4.55 -15.55 6.63
CA PHE A 45 4.11 -14.73 7.76
C PHE A 45 3.17 -15.50 8.69
N THR A 46 3.63 -15.80 9.90
CA THR A 46 2.80 -16.47 10.91
C THR A 46 1.68 -15.56 11.40
N GLY A 47 0.43 -16.03 11.31
CA GLY A 47 -0.74 -15.32 11.87
C GLY A 47 -1.28 -14.19 10.98
N LEU A 48 -0.71 -13.98 9.80
CA LEU A 48 -1.23 -13.09 8.77
C LEU A 48 -2.15 -13.87 7.84
N THR A 49 -3.28 -13.28 7.46
CA THR A 49 -4.23 -13.85 6.50
C THR A 49 -4.52 -12.85 5.39
N ILE A 50 -4.75 -13.33 4.17
CA ILE A 50 -5.30 -12.50 3.10
C ILE A 50 -6.82 -12.48 3.28
N ALA A 51 -7.38 -11.31 3.60
CA ALA A 51 -8.81 -11.13 3.87
C ALA A 51 -9.64 -11.24 2.58
N ALA A 52 -9.13 -10.66 1.50
CA ALA A 52 -9.66 -10.79 0.16
C ALA A 52 -8.67 -10.27 -0.87
N ASP A 53 -9.04 -10.53 -2.10
CA ASP A 53 -8.25 -10.35 -3.29
C ASP A 53 -9.12 -9.60 -4.31
N VAL A 54 -8.75 -8.35 -4.58
CA VAL A 54 -9.53 -7.48 -5.47
C VAL A 54 -8.80 -7.37 -6.80
N ALA A 55 -9.33 -8.08 -7.79
CA ALA A 55 -8.82 -8.06 -9.16
C ALA A 55 -9.30 -6.81 -9.91
N GLY A 56 -8.40 -6.19 -10.68
CA GLY A 56 -8.76 -5.16 -11.65
C GLY A 56 -8.65 -3.73 -11.12
N ASP A 57 -9.43 -2.83 -11.74
CA ASP A 57 -9.44 -1.40 -11.43
C ASP A 57 -10.11 -1.15 -10.07
N PRO A 58 -9.41 -0.55 -9.08
CA PRO A 58 -9.98 -0.27 -7.76
C PRO A 58 -11.29 0.52 -7.81
N ASN A 59 -11.51 1.33 -8.85
CA ASN A 59 -12.71 2.16 -8.97
C ASN A 59 -13.97 1.39 -9.39
N GLU A 60 -13.81 0.22 -10.01
CA GLU A 60 -14.93 -0.64 -10.41
C GLU A 60 -15.47 -1.50 -9.27
N VAL A 61 -14.80 -1.45 -8.11
CA VAL A 61 -15.10 -2.27 -6.94
C VAL A 61 -16.07 -1.51 -6.04
N ASP A 62 -17.15 -2.19 -5.63
CA ASP A 62 -18.00 -1.68 -4.56
C ASP A 62 -17.24 -1.73 -3.23
N ILE A 63 -16.84 -0.56 -2.74
CA ILE A 63 -16.09 -0.44 -1.49
C ILE A 63 -16.83 -1.08 -0.31
N TYR A 64 -18.17 -1.13 -0.34
CA TYR A 64 -18.96 -1.70 0.75
C TYR A 64 -18.90 -3.23 0.78
N SER A 65 -18.68 -3.89 -0.36
CA SER A 65 -18.52 -5.35 -0.41
C SER A 65 -17.14 -5.85 0.03
N ILE A 66 -16.17 -4.93 0.20
CA ILE A 66 -14.81 -5.29 0.61
C ILE A 66 -14.78 -5.65 2.10
N PRO A 67 -14.23 -6.82 2.49
CA PRO A 67 -14.12 -7.18 3.91
C PRO A 67 -13.18 -6.21 4.65
N GLN A 68 -13.37 -6.13 5.97
CA GLN A 68 -12.47 -5.35 6.81
C GLN A 68 -11.10 -6.03 6.85
N ALA A 69 -10.03 -5.23 6.77
CA ALA A 69 -8.65 -5.67 6.91
C ALA A 69 -7.85 -4.66 7.73
N ASP A 70 -6.82 -5.13 8.44
CA ASP A 70 -5.92 -4.29 9.22
C ASP A 70 -5.08 -3.39 8.31
N VAL A 71 -4.61 -3.95 7.18
CA VAL A 71 -3.83 -3.24 6.18
C VAL A 71 -4.34 -3.57 4.78
N VAL A 72 -4.34 -2.57 3.88
CA VAL A 72 -4.59 -2.77 2.46
C VAL A 72 -3.37 -2.37 1.65
N LEU A 73 -2.91 -3.31 0.82
CA LEU A 73 -1.88 -3.08 -0.18
C LEU A 73 -2.55 -2.80 -1.53
N ILE A 74 -2.29 -1.62 -2.09
CA ILE A 74 -2.88 -1.19 -3.36
C ILE A 74 -1.77 -1.05 -4.40
N ALA A 75 -1.72 -1.95 -5.38
CA ALA A 75 -0.85 -1.79 -6.53
C ALA A 75 -1.36 -0.65 -7.41
N VAL A 76 -0.54 0.38 -7.57
CA VAL A 76 -0.86 1.55 -8.38
C VAL A 76 -0.75 1.19 -9.85
N ASN A 77 -1.74 1.58 -10.65
CA ASN A 77 -1.61 1.59 -12.11
C ASN A 77 -0.93 2.90 -12.55
N SER A 78 0.27 2.82 -13.13
CA SER A 78 1.03 4.00 -13.61
C SER A 78 0.31 4.86 -14.63
N HIS A 79 -0.58 4.26 -15.44
CA HIS A 79 -1.37 4.99 -16.44
C HIS A 79 -2.56 5.73 -15.81
N ARG A 80 -3.02 5.29 -14.62
CA ARG A 80 -4.17 5.84 -13.90
C ARG A 80 -3.89 5.94 -12.39
N PRO A 81 -2.86 6.69 -11.95
CA PRO A 81 -2.43 6.71 -10.55
C PRO A 81 -3.50 7.24 -9.58
N ASN A 82 -4.37 8.14 -10.06
CA ASN A 82 -5.44 8.74 -9.26
C ASN A 82 -6.46 7.70 -8.76
N TYR A 83 -6.63 6.58 -9.44
CA TYR A 83 -7.63 5.57 -9.05
C TYR A 83 -7.27 4.88 -7.74
N ALA A 84 -5.98 4.66 -7.48
CA ALA A 84 -5.53 4.14 -6.21
C ALA A 84 -5.79 5.14 -5.07
N ILE A 85 -5.66 6.46 -5.34
CA ILE A 85 -5.94 7.53 -4.38
C ILE A 85 -7.43 7.58 -4.05
N GLU A 86 -8.29 7.65 -5.07
CA GLU A 86 -9.74 7.69 -4.91
C GLU A 86 -10.25 6.49 -4.12
N PHE A 87 -9.74 5.31 -4.44
CA PHE A 87 -10.05 4.08 -3.71
C PHE A 87 -9.58 4.13 -2.26
N ALA A 88 -8.34 4.55 -1.99
CA ALA A 88 -7.80 4.70 -0.64
C ALA A 88 -8.64 5.70 0.18
N MET A 89 -9.07 6.82 -0.41
CA MET A 89 -9.96 7.79 0.25
C MET A 89 -11.32 7.17 0.59
N ARG A 90 -11.94 6.45 -0.35
CA ARG A 90 -13.22 5.75 -0.13
C ARG A 90 -13.10 4.69 0.97
N LEU A 91 -12.00 3.94 0.97
CA LEU A 91 -11.73 2.93 2.00
C LEU A 91 -11.56 3.57 3.38
N GLN A 92 -10.78 4.64 3.48
CA GLN A 92 -10.55 5.35 4.74
C GLN A 92 -11.82 6.05 5.26
N ALA A 93 -12.72 6.46 4.35
CA ALA A 93 -14.04 6.96 4.71
C ALA A 93 -14.97 5.85 5.27
N LYS A 94 -14.85 4.62 4.75
CA LYS A 94 -15.54 3.43 5.24
C LYS A 94 -14.99 2.96 6.59
N ASP A 95 -13.68 2.84 6.71
CA ASP A 95 -12.98 2.42 7.93
C ASP A 95 -11.71 3.25 8.14
N ARG A 96 -11.73 4.10 9.18
CA ARG A 96 -10.59 4.96 9.53
C ARG A 96 -9.44 4.20 10.19
N GLY A 97 -9.68 2.97 10.65
CA GLY A 97 -8.68 2.15 11.32
C GLY A 97 -7.77 1.37 10.38
N THR A 98 -8.12 1.28 9.09
CA THR A 98 -7.37 0.52 8.11
C THR A 98 -6.08 1.24 7.71
N GLY A 99 -4.95 0.54 7.85
CA GLY A 99 -3.67 0.98 7.32
C GLY A 99 -3.65 0.89 5.79
N ILE A 100 -3.12 1.90 5.11
CA ILE A 100 -3.05 1.93 3.64
C ILE A 100 -1.59 2.02 3.22
N ALA A 101 -1.19 1.14 2.32
CA ALA A 101 0.11 1.15 1.66
C ALA A 101 -0.07 1.10 0.14
N LEU A 102 0.42 2.14 -0.54
CA LEU A 102 0.39 2.24 -1.99
C LEU A 102 1.69 1.67 -2.56
N VAL A 103 1.56 0.68 -3.44
CA VAL A 103 2.67 0.02 -4.11
C VAL A 103 2.87 0.67 -5.48
N ILE A 104 3.92 1.48 -5.59
CA ILE A 104 4.25 2.23 -6.79
C ILE A 104 5.13 1.34 -7.68
N PRO A 105 4.62 0.90 -8.85
CA PRO A 105 5.35 -0.03 -9.71
C PRO A 105 6.49 0.63 -10.48
N GLN A 106 6.31 1.90 -10.87
CA GLN A 106 7.27 2.69 -11.62
C GLN A 106 7.45 4.04 -10.94
N MET A 107 8.71 4.36 -10.65
CA MET A 107 9.12 5.58 -9.98
C MET A 107 9.26 6.76 -10.94
N SER A 108 8.30 6.94 -11.85
CA SER A 108 8.31 8.10 -12.72
C SER A 108 8.02 9.38 -11.92
N ASN A 109 8.68 10.49 -12.30
CA ASN A 109 8.49 11.79 -11.65
C ASN A 109 7.02 12.23 -11.60
N LYS A 110 6.25 11.89 -12.64
CA LYS A 110 4.83 12.17 -12.73
C LYS A 110 4.03 11.45 -11.64
N ASN A 111 4.27 10.14 -11.45
CA ASN A 111 3.55 9.35 -10.46
C ASN A 111 3.92 9.79 -9.04
N LEU A 112 5.20 10.02 -8.76
CA LEU A 112 5.66 10.40 -7.43
C LEU A 112 5.11 11.75 -6.97
N ARG A 113 5.01 12.74 -7.86
CA ARG A 113 4.38 14.03 -7.55
C ARG A 113 2.91 13.88 -7.16
N THR A 114 2.18 12.99 -7.84
CA THR A 114 0.78 12.70 -7.52
C THR A 114 0.61 12.14 -6.10
N PHE A 115 1.52 11.28 -5.64
CA PHE A 115 1.45 10.68 -4.30
C PHE A 115 2.14 11.49 -3.21
N HIS A 116 3.01 12.45 -3.56
CA HIS A 116 3.75 13.27 -2.60
C HIS A 116 2.85 13.93 -1.56
N THR A 117 1.72 14.49 -2.00
CA THR A 117 0.72 15.15 -1.13
C THR A 117 0.10 14.19 -0.09
N TYR A 118 0.23 12.88 -0.30
CA TYR A 118 -0.35 11.83 0.56
C TYR A 118 0.69 11.05 1.38
N GLY A 119 1.99 11.34 1.26
CA GLY A 119 3.05 10.62 1.99
C GLY A 119 2.98 10.73 3.52
N GLY A 120 2.23 11.71 4.03
CA GLY A 120 1.91 11.85 5.46
C GLY A 120 0.62 11.13 5.89
N SER A 121 -0.17 10.62 4.95
CA SER A 121 -1.44 9.94 5.21
C SER A 121 -1.35 8.43 5.03
N TRP A 122 -0.59 7.97 4.03
CA TRP A 122 -0.45 6.56 3.69
C TRP A 122 1.00 6.18 3.49
N SER A 123 1.29 4.90 3.70
CA SER A 123 2.60 4.34 3.36
C SER A 123 2.79 4.32 1.84
N LEU A 124 3.98 4.70 1.38
CA LEU A 124 4.34 4.71 -0.04
C LEU A 124 5.52 3.75 -0.22
N ILE A 125 5.32 2.66 -0.96
CA ILE A 125 6.33 1.62 -1.12
C ILE A 125 6.61 1.33 -2.59
N SER A 126 7.85 0.96 -2.91
CA SER A 126 8.18 0.45 -4.25
C SER A 126 7.71 -0.99 -4.42
N ALA A 127 7.53 -1.43 -5.67
CA ALA A 127 7.34 -2.85 -5.96
C ALA A 127 8.48 -3.74 -5.43
N SER A 128 9.69 -3.21 -5.26
CA SER A 128 10.82 -3.96 -4.69
C SER A 128 10.61 -4.34 -3.22
N VAL A 129 9.87 -3.54 -2.45
CA VAL A 129 9.50 -3.85 -1.06
C VAL A 129 8.61 -5.08 -1.00
N CYS A 130 7.73 -5.25 -1.99
CA CYS A 130 6.90 -6.44 -2.15
C CYS A 130 7.67 -7.68 -2.63
N ARG A 131 9.02 -7.65 -2.66
CA ARG A 131 9.88 -8.82 -2.90
C ARG A 131 10.77 -9.16 -1.69
N ASP A 132 10.78 -8.29 -0.69
CA ASP A 132 11.60 -8.42 0.51
C ASP A 132 10.68 -8.60 1.71
N ARG A 133 10.72 -9.80 2.29
CA ARG A 133 9.85 -10.19 3.40
C ARG A 133 9.99 -9.26 4.60
N ASP A 134 11.21 -8.89 4.97
CA ASP A 134 11.47 -8.11 6.19
C ASP A 134 11.04 -6.66 5.99
N ARG A 135 11.28 -6.10 4.81
CA ARG A 135 10.80 -4.75 4.46
C ARG A 135 9.28 -4.71 4.39
N LEU A 136 8.65 -5.72 3.78
CA LEU A 136 7.19 -5.82 3.72
C LEU A 136 6.58 -5.98 5.11
N ALA A 137 7.20 -6.76 5.99
CA ALA A 137 6.78 -6.90 7.39
C ALA A 137 6.77 -5.54 8.11
N ALA A 138 7.84 -4.76 7.96
CA ALA A 138 7.95 -3.43 8.56
C ALA A 138 6.88 -2.47 8.05
N VAL A 139 6.54 -2.54 6.75
CA VAL A 139 5.44 -1.76 6.16
C VAL A 139 4.10 -2.13 6.77
N LEU A 140 3.80 -3.43 6.85
CA LEU A 140 2.54 -3.93 7.39
C LEU A 140 2.39 -3.52 8.86
N GLU A 141 3.44 -3.73 9.67
CA GLU A 141 3.43 -3.36 11.09
C GLU A 141 3.25 -1.85 11.29
N SER A 142 3.94 -1.03 10.50
CA SER A 142 3.82 0.44 10.58
C SER A 142 2.43 0.90 10.16
N SER A 143 1.95 0.43 9.01
CA SER A 143 0.66 0.84 8.43
C SER A 143 -0.51 0.41 9.31
N GLY A 144 -0.48 -0.82 9.85
CA GLY A 144 -1.51 -1.31 10.78
C GLY A 144 -1.57 -0.55 12.12
N ARG A 145 -0.51 0.20 12.45
CA ARG A 145 -0.47 1.12 13.60
C ARG A 145 -0.84 2.56 13.25
N GLY A 146 -1.19 2.83 11.99
CA GLY A 146 -1.41 4.18 11.48
C GLY A 146 -0.13 5.02 11.37
N ILE A 147 1.05 4.38 11.33
CA ILE A 147 2.34 5.04 11.09
C ILE A 147 2.67 4.89 9.61
N THR A 148 2.93 6.01 8.93
CA THR A 148 3.32 5.95 7.52
C THR A 148 4.75 5.43 7.39
N TRP A 149 4.94 4.51 6.45
CA TRP A 149 6.24 4.01 6.04
C TRP A 149 6.48 4.42 4.59
N VAL A 150 7.57 5.14 4.34
CA VAL A 150 7.94 5.59 2.99
C VAL A 150 9.25 4.93 2.61
N ASP A 151 9.27 4.27 1.45
CA ASP A 151 10.48 3.65 0.92
C ASP A 151 11.60 4.69 0.82
N PRO A 152 12.81 4.42 1.35
CA PRO A 152 13.95 5.32 1.21
C PRO A 152 14.23 5.77 -0.23
N ILE A 153 13.96 4.92 -1.24
CA ILE A 153 14.09 5.31 -2.65
C ILE A 153 13.09 6.40 -3.02
N ILE A 154 11.83 6.27 -2.59
CA ILE A 154 10.79 7.28 -2.80
C ILE A 154 11.17 8.58 -2.07
N THR A 155 11.60 8.49 -0.81
CA THR A 155 12.02 9.66 -0.03
C THR A 155 13.15 10.44 -0.72
N ARG A 156 14.15 9.74 -1.28
CA ARG A 156 15.24 10.37 -2.04
C ARG A 156 14.73 11.09 -3.28
N LEU A 157 13.84 10.46 -4.05
CA LEU A 157 13.27 11.05 -5.25
C LEU A 157 12.38 12.26 -4.91
N LEU A 158 11.59 12.19 -3.84
CA LEU A 158 10.79 13.32 -3.36
C LEU A 158 11.66 14.50 -2.92
N ALA A 159 12.73 14.24 -2.15
CA ALA A 159 13.66 15.29 -1.72
C ALA A 159 14.37 15.99 -2.89
N SER A 160 14.59 15.29 -4.02
CA SER A 160 15.15 15.89 -5.23
C SER A 160 14.22 16.94 -5.87
N PHE A 161 12.90 16.84 -5.67
CA PHE A 161 11.95 17.82 -6.19
C PHE A 161 11.98 19.15 -5.41
N ASP A 162 12.20 19.09 -4.10
CA ASP A 162 12.20 20.26 -3.22
C ASP A 162 13.47 21.12 -3.36
N HIS A 163 14.50 20.62 -4.03
CA HIS A 163 15.78 21.31 -4.22
C HIS A 163 15.99 21.90 -5.62
N GLY A 164 15.00 21.81 -6.51
CA GLY A 164 15.02 22.50 -7.81
C GLY A 164 16.14 22.09 -8.76
N THR A 165 16.85 20.99 -8.49
CA THR A 165 18.03 20.53 -9.25
C THR A 165 17.79 19.26 -10.07
N ALA A 166 16.54 18.84 -10.22
CA ALA A 166 16.22 17.57 -10.87
C ALA A 166 15.90 17.76 -12.37
N ASP A 167 16.89 18.17 -13.17
CA ASP A 167 16.96 17.83 -14.59
C ASP A 167 17.30 16.32 -14.68
N PHE A 168 16.36 15.45 -14.28
CA PHE A 168 16.45 14.02 -14.52
C PHE A 168 15.64 13.68 -15.78
N ASP A 169 16.06 14.27 -16.90
CA ASP A 169 15.74 13.76 -18.25
C ASP A 169 16.82 12.76 -18.74
N GLU A 170 17.93 12.59 -18.00
CA GLU A 170 18.98 11.63 -18.34
C GLU A 170 18.98 10.43 -17.38
N ASP A 171 18.53 9.30 -17.91
CA ASP A 171 18.99 7.95 -17.58
C ASP A 171 18.85 7.48 -16.12
N PHE A 172 17.68 7.68 -15.50
CA PHE A 172 17.28 6.72 -14.47
C PHE A 172 16.98 5.40 -15.19
N ASP A 173 17.88 4.43 -15.07
CA ASP A 173 17.77 3.12 -15.71
C ASP A 173 16.48 2.40 -15.29
N GLU A 174 15.41 2.67 -16.05
CA GLU A 174 14.08 2.08 -15.86
C GLU A 174 14.16 0.55 -15.90
N SER A 175 15.18 -0.04 -16.54
CA SER A 175 15.28 -1.49 -16.71
C SER A 175 15.46 -2.26 -15.39
N ALA A 176 16.06 -1.67 -14.36
CA ALA A 176 16.32 -2.35 -13.08
C ALA A 176 15.08 -2.46 -12.16
N VAL A 177 14.02 -1.69 -12.43
CA VAL A 177 12.80 -1.65 -11.58
C VAL A 177 11.58 -2.25 -12.28
N ASN A 178 11.63 -2.38 -13.62
CA ASN A 178 10.43 -2.48 -14.46
C ASN A 178 10.11 -3.89 -15.00
N GLU A 179 10.93 -4.91 -14.69
CA GLU A 179 10.88 -6.20 -15.40
C GLU A 179 9.74 -7.16 -14.97
N TYR A 180 8.67 -6.71 -14.31
CA TYR A 180 7.53 -7.59 -14.02
C TYR A 180 6.13 -6.99 -14.19
N ILE A 181 5.99 -5.67 -14.34
CA ILE A 181 4.66 -5.05 -14.50
C ILE A 181 4.42 -4.64 -15.96
N VAL A 182 5.46 -4.25 -16.70
CA VAL A 182 5.35 -3.86 -18.11
C VAL A 182 5.19 -5.04 -19.06
N SER A 183 5.75 -6.21 -18.74
CA SER A 183 5.54 -7.43 -19.55
C SER A 183 4.10 -7.94 -19.52
N ASN A 184 3.22 -7.31 -18.73
CA ASN A 184 1.90 -7.84 -18.44
C ASN A 184 0.73 -6.88 -18.69
N ASP A 185 0.99 -5.58 -18.92
CA ASP A 185 0.00 -4.66 -19.49
C ASP A 185 -0.27 -4.93 -20.99
N LEU A 186 0.68 -5.57 -21.69
CA LEU A 186 0.51 -6.00 -23.08
C LEU A 186 -0.39 -7.23 -23.27
N ALA A 187 -0.72 -7.97 -22.19
CA ALA A 187 -1.57 -9.16 -22.28
C ALA A 187 -3.07 -8.87 -22.06
N ILE A 188 -3.44 -7.67 -21.62
CA ILE A 188 -4.83 -7.33 -21.27
C ILE A 188 -5.59 -6.74 -22.49
N HIS A 189 -4.88 -6.29 -23.52
CA HIS A 189 -5.47 -5.69 -24.72
C HIS A 189 -5.69 -6.63 -25.91
N ASP A 190 -5.24 -7.88 -25.85
CA ASP A 190 -5.29 -8.82 -27.00
C ASP A 190 -6.23 -10.03 -26.83
N THR A 191 -7.03 -10.11 -25.76
CA THR A 191 -8.11 -11.11 -25.72
C THR A 191 -9.32 -10.59 -26.52
N PRO A 192 -9.66 -11.16 -27.69
CA PRO A 192 -10.89 -10.81 -28.37
C PRO A 192 -12.09 -11.17 -27.48
N PRO A 193 -13.18 -10.38 -27.50
CA PRO A 193 -14.37 -10.68 -26.71
C PRO A 193 -14.91 -12.07 -27.10
N PRO A 194 -15.47 -12.83 -26.14
CA PRO A 194 -16.04 -14.13 -26.43
C PRO A 194 -17.15 -13.98 -27.47
N GLN A 195 -16.99 -14.66 -28.60
CA GLN A 195 -18.03 -14.74 -29.62
C GLN A 195 -19.24 -15.44 -29.01
N GLN A 196 -20.38 -14.74 -29.02
CA GLN A 196 -21.70 -15.28 -28.67
C GLN A 196 -22.21 -16.21 -29.77
#